data_AF-A0A839QUB4-F1
#
_entry.id   AF-A0A839QUB4-F1
#
_cell.length_a   1.000
_cell.length_b   1.000
_cell.length_c   1.000
_cell.angle_alpha   90.00
_cell.angle_beta   90.00
_cell.angle_gamma   90.00
#
_symmetry.space_group_name_H-M   'P 1'
#
loop_
_entity.id
_entity.type
_entity.pdbx_description
1 polymer ?
#
loop_
_entity_poly.entity_id
_entity_poly.type
_entity_poly.pdbx_seq_one_letter_code
_entity_poly.pdbx_strand_id
1 'polypeptide(L)'
;MCDPTVGTGGMLTMADEKIRAENPTAEVSLYGQEINPASYAICKADMVVKGQPIDNIVLGNTLTQPAFRGRTFHFALSNPPFGVDWKQSRKVVEEEHAVRGFDGRFGPGLPRVSDGSTLFLLHLISKLREPQPGDPNASAGRGAIVLNGSPLFTGGAGSGESNIRKWVLEQDYLEAIVALPTDMFYNTGIATYVWLLNKDKPRERRGKVQLIDATGMFEKMRKSIGSKRRQLSAAHIAEVTRLFDAFEESKHSKIFRIKDFFYRTITVERPLRLNYGFGPDRVERVLALRQLVKADGSLLEKFREGLTEAGAADAGALSTSRAEFSKRVSEIADAAGLKLTAAQLKAVLGALGEHDDGGELVMKAGKPEPSADLRDTENVPWDQDVEEYLEREVKPWVPDAWIDHSKTKEGAEIPFTRHFYEYVPPRPLEEIDAELDEVLGRIRARLEEVKK
;
A
#
# COMPACT_ATOMS: atom_id res chain seq x y z
N MET A 1 -0.89 4.63 -31.52
CA MET A 1 -1.21 4.00 -30.23
C MET A 1 -0.03 3.14 -29.80
N CYS A 2 0.20 2.93 -28.50
CA CYS A 2 1.23 2.01 -28.03
C CYS A 2 0.75 1.01 -26.98
N ASP A 3 1.37 -0.17 -26.95
CA ASP A 3 1.28 -1.13 -25.86
C ASP A 3 2.70 -1.56 -25.42
N PRO A 4 3.18 -1.12 -24.25
CA PRO A 4 4.53 -1.43 -23.78
C PRO A 4 4.68 -2.86 -23.24
N THR A 5 3.61 -3.66 -23.24
CA THR A 5 3.57 -5.07 -22.82
C THR A 5 2.64 -5.84 -23.75
N VAL A 6 2.95 -5.80 -25.05
CA VAL A 6 2.00 -6.08 -26.13
C VAL A 6 1.54 -7.54 -26.20
N GLY A 7 2.28 -8.48 -25.61
CA GLY A 7 1.96 -9.89 -25.67
C GLY A 7 1.88 -10.36 -27.12
N THR A 8 0.74 -10.93 -27.49
CA THR A 8 0.46 -11.40 -28.85
C THR A 8 -0.17 -10.34 -29.75
N GLY A 9 -0.31 -9.08 -29.30
CA GLY A 9 -0.90 -7.99 -30.10
C GLY A 9 -2.40 -7.79 -29.97
N GLY A 10 -3.10 -8.64 -29.22
CA GLY A 10 -4.57 -8.67 -29.17
C GLY A 10 -5.22 -7.32 -28.83
N MET A 11 -4.74 -6.61 -27.81
CA MET A 11 -5.33 -5.31 -27.42
C MET A 11 -5.10 -4.22 -28.46
N LEU A 12 -3.89 -4.14 -29.04
CA LEU A 12 -3.60 -3.20 -30.14
C LEU A 12 -4.51 -3.46 -31.33
N THR A 13 -4.69 -4.74 -31.67
CA THR A 13 -5.53 -5.20 -32.76
C THR A 13 -6.99 -4.82 -32.55
N MET A 14 -7.54 -5.09 -31.37
CA MET A 14 -8.93 -4.74 -31.06
C MET A 14 -9.18 -3.25 -31.02
N ALA A 15 -8.20 -2.47 -30.53
CA ALA A 15 -8.31 -1.03 -30.51
C ALA A 15 -8.21 -0.41 -31.92
N ASP A 16 -7.37 -0.93 -32.81
CA ASP A 16 -7.33 -0.50 -34.22
C ASP A 16 -8.68 -0.72 -34.92
N GLU A 17 -9.22 -1.93 -34.78
CA GLU A 17 -10.53 -2.30 -35.35
C GLU A 17 -11.65 -1.41 -34.81
N LYS A 18 -11.67 -1.15 -33.49
CA LYS A 18 -12.68 -0.29 -32.88
C LYS A 18 -12.55 1.17 -33.35
N ILE A 19 -11.32 1.71 -33.43
CA ILE A 19 -11.10 3.08 -33.92
C ILE A 19 -11.56 3.21 -35.37
N ARG A 20 -11.20 2.25 -36.24
CA ARG A 20 -11.59 2.28 -37.66
C ARG A 20 -13.09 2.08 -37.87
N ALA A 21 -13.76 1.32 -37.00
CA ALA A 21 -15.20 1.17 -37.03
C ALA A 21 -15.93 2.49 -36.73
N GLU A 22 -15.41 3.30 -35.81
CA GLU A 22 -15.97 4.63 -35.47
C GLU A 22 -15.53 5.72 -36.45
N ASN A 23 -14.29 5.65 -36.95
CA ASN A 23 -13.73 6.57 -37.94
C ASN A 23 -12.97 5.79 -39.04
N PRO A 24 -13.64 5.45 -40.16
CA PRO A 24 -13.05 4.69 -41.26
C PRO A 24 -11.82 5.34 -41.92
N THR A 25 -11.67 6.66 -41.76
CA THR A 25 -10.56 7.44 -42.32
C THR A 25 -9.37 7.57 -41.38
N ALA A 26 -9.48 7.06 -40.15
CA ALA A 26 -8.41 7.15 -39.17
C ALA A 26 -7.18 6.32 -39.58
N GLU A 27 -6.02 6.96 -39.59
CA GLU A 27 -4.73 6.29 -39.71
C GLU A 27 -4.17 5.98 -38.32
N VAL A 28 -4.19 4.71 -37.95
CA VAL A 28 -3.70 4.24 -36.65
C VAL A 28 -2.38 3.50 -36.83
N SER A 29 -1.29 4.12 -36.36
CA SER A 29 0.00 3.44 -36.25
C SER A 29 0.09 2.68 -34.92
N LEU A 30 0.32 1.37 -34.99
CA LEU A 30 0.46 0.48 -33.84
C LEU A 30 1.92 0.34 -33.44
N TYR A 31 2.19 0.45 -32.14
CA TYR A 31 3.52 0.31 -31.55
C TYR A 31 3.45 -0.65 -30.35
N GLY A 32 4.40 -1.57 -30.25
CA GLY A 32 4.39 -2.61 -29.24
C GLY A 32 5.78 -2.95 -28.71
N GLN A 33 5.87 -3.33 -27.43
CA GLN A 33 7.06 -3.93 -26.87
C GLN A 33 6.71 -5.23 -26.12
N GLU A 34 7.46 -6.30 -26.38
CA GLU A 34 7.28 -7.60 -25.74
C GLU A 34 8.63 -8.17 -25.32
N ILE A 35 8.69 -8.80 -24.16
CA ILE A 35 9.91 -9.42 -23.64
C ILE A 35 10.05 -10.88 -24.10
N ASN A 36 8.93 -11.59 -24.28
CA ASN A 36 8.89 -12.98 -24.69
C ASN A 36 9.04 -13.12 -26.22
N PRO A 37 10.09 -13.79 -26.72
CA PRO A 37 10.32 -13.93 -28.16
C PRO A 37 9.19 -14.61 -28.95
N ALA A 38 8.48 -15.56 -28.34
CA ALA A 38 7.39 -16.27 -29.01
C ALA A 38 6.14 -15.39 -29.14
N SER A 39 5.73 -14.72 -28.06
CA SER A 39 4.64 -13.74 -28.08
C SER A 39 4.93 -12.60 -29.05
N TYR A 40 6.16 -12.09 -29.04
CA TYR A 40 6.66 -11.09 -30.00
C TYR A 40 6.52 -11.56 -31.44
N ALA A 41 6.95 -12.78 -31.77
CA ALA A 41 6.84 -13.33 -33.12
C ALA A 41 5.38 -13.47 -33.58
N ILE A 42 4.49 -13.93 -32.69
CA ILE A 42 3.04 -14.00 -32.95
C ILE A 42 2.47 -12.60 -33.22
N CYS A 43 2.82 -11.62 -32.37
CA CYS A 43 2.39 -10.24 -32.55
C CYS A 43 2.86 -9.68 -33.91
N LYS A 44 4.11 -9.92 -34.33
CA LYS A 44 4.59 -9.48 -35.64
C LYS A 44 3.83 -10.13 -36.78
N ALA A 45 3.54 -11.42 -36.70
CA ALA A 45 2.76 -12.12 -37.71
C ALA A 45 1.35 -11.51 -37.85
N ASP A 46 0.69 -11.20 -36.72
CA ASP A 46 -0.60 -10.50 -36.71
C ASP A 46 -0.52 -9.11 -37.38
N MET A 47 0.55 -8.33 -37.09
CA MET A 47 0.77 -7.03 -37.73
C MET A 47 0.96 -7.13 -39.25
N VAL A 48 1.64 -8.18 -39.76
CA VAL A 48 1.80 -8.41 -41.20
C VAL A 48 0.44 -8.62 -41.87
N VAL A 49 -0.39 -9.49 -41.29
CA VAL A 49 -1.73 -9.79 -41.83
C VAL A 49 -2.60 -8.53 -41.92
N LYS A 50 -2.38 -7.58 -41.00
CA LYS A 50 -3.12 -6.32 -40.91
C LYS A 50 -2.50 -5.16 -41.69
N GLY A 51 -1.38 -5.39 -42.39
CA GLY A 51 -0.66 -4.34 -43.13
C GLY A 51 -0.05 -3.26 -42.23
N GLN A 52 0.22 -3.58 -40.97
CA GLN A 52 0.83 -2.66 -40.00
C GLN A 52 2.36 -2.76 -40.04
N PRO A 53 3.10 -1.66 -39.82
CA PRO A 53 4.57 -1.69 -39.86
C PRO A 53 5.15 -2.58 -38.75
N ILE A 54 5.79 -3.68 -39.14
CA ILE A 54 6.33 -4.67 -38.19
C ILE A 54 7.52 -4.16 -37.37
N ASP A 55 8.22 -3.13 -37.85
CA ASP A 55 9.34 -2.49 -37.14
C ASP A 55 8.88 -1.69 -35.92
N ASN A 56 7.57 -1.43 -35.83
CA ASN A 56 6.97 -0.82 -34.65
C ASN A 56 6.70 -1.83 -33.52
N ILE A 57 7.02 -3.11 -33.71
CA ILE A 57 6.99 -4.12 -32.64
C ILE A 57 8.43 -4.46 -32.27
N VAL A 58 8.80 -4.25 -31.01
CA VAL A 58 10.19 -4.38 -30.52
C VAL A 58 10.29 -5.50 -29.47
N LEU A 59 11.28 -6.37 -29.64
CA LEU A 59 11.65 -7.37 -28.65
C LEU A 59 12.56 -6.75 -27.59
N GLY A 60 12.20 -6.86 -26.32
CA GLY A 60 13.05 -6.43 -25.21
C GLY A 60 12.29 -6.15 -23.91
N ASN A 61 13.03 -5.98 -22.83
CA ASN A 61 12.45 -5.70 -21.51
C ASN A 61 12.06 -4.21 -21.40
N THR A 62 10.78 -3.94 -21.17
CA THR A 62 10.20 -2.60 -21.03
C THR A 62 10.83 -1.74 -19.92
N LEU A 63 11.22 -2.36 -18.81
CA LEU A 63 11.81 -1.65 -17.66
C LEU A 63 13.28 -1.32 -17.89
N THR A 64 14.08 -2.21 -18.48
CA THR A 64 15.54 -1.98 -18.63
C THR A 64 15.94 -1.43 -20.01
N GLN A 65 15.19 -1.79 -21.05
CA GLN A 65 15.44 -1.42 -22.45
C GLN A 65 14.14 -0.88 -23.07
N PRO A 66 13.60 0.24 -22.57
CA PRO A 66 12.35 0.78 -23.09
C PRO A 66 12.49 1.11 -24.57
N ALA A 67 11.61 0.55 -25.39
CA ALA A 67 11.47 0.90 -26.79
C ALA A 67 10.96 2.33 -26.95
N PHE A 68 11.11 2.89 -28.15
CA PHE A 68 10.55 4.20 -28.54
C PHE A 68 10.92 5.34 -27.58
N ARG A 69 12.18 5.42 -27.14
CA ARG A 69 12.65 6.53 -26.29
C ARG A 69 12.42 7.87 -26.98
N GLY A 70 11.95 8.87 -26.23
CA GLY A 70 11.62 10.20 -26.76
C GLY A 70 10.33 10.28 -27.58
N ARG A 71 9.62 9.16 -27.82
CA ARG A 71 8.33 9.15 -28.51
C ARG A 71 7.18 9.01 -27.52
N THR A 72 6.14 9.81 -27.76
CA THR A 72 4.88 9.80 -27.00
C THR A 72 3.68 9.58 -27.93
N PHE A 73 2.59 9.10 -27.36
CA PHE A 73 1.41 8.60 -28.08
C PHE A 73 0.12 9.24 -27.56
N HIS A 74 -0.88 9.37 -28.45
CA HIS A 74 -2.24 9.81 -28.09
C HIS A 74 -2.97 8.78 -27.23
N PHE A 75 -2.77 7.50 -27.53
CA PHE A 75 -3.42 6.39 -26.84
C PHE A 75 -2.38 5.34 -26.45
N ALA A 76 -2.50 4.84 -25.23
CA ALA A 76 -1.72 3.71 -24.76
C ALA A 76 -2.59 2.70 -23.99
N LEU A 77 -2.43 1.42 -24.29
CA LEU A 77 -3.13 0.33 -23.60
C LEU A 77 -2.09 -0.63 -23.06
N SER A 78 -2.30 -1.21 -21.87
CA SER A 78 -1.34 -2.17 -21.32
C SER A 78 -2.02 -3.13 -20.34
N ASN A 79 -1.61 -4.38 -20.40
CA ASN A 79 -1.97 -5.42 -19.45
C ASN A 79 -0.66 -6.09 -19.02
N PRO A 80 0.15 -5.38 -18.20
CA PRO A 80 1.44 -5.90 -17.77
C PRO A 80 1.23 -7.15 -16.90
N PRO A 81 2.26 -7.98 -16.73
CA PRO A 81 2.17 -9.10 -15.81
C PRO A 81 1.97 -8.59 -14.37
N PHE A 82 1.05 -9.22 -13.63
CA PHE A 82 0.62 -8.76 -12.31
C PHE A 82 1.63 -9.12 -11.21
N GLY A 83 1.98 -8.15 -10.35
CA GLY A 83 2.77 -8.40 -9.14
C GLY A 83 4.15 -9.02 -9.39
N VAL A 84 4.78 -8.71 -10.54
CA VAL A 84 6.07 -9.31 -10.91
C VAL A 84 7.19 -8.74 -10.06
N ASP A 85 8.00 -9.63 -9.50
CA ASP A 85 9.30 -9.28 -8.91
C ASP A 85 10.21 -8.67 -9.99
N TRP A 86 10.77 -7.49 -9.70
CA TRP A 86 11.63 -6.75 -10.64
C TRP A 86 13.10 -6.79 -10.24
N LYS A 87 13.54 -7.78 -9.45
CA LYS A 87 14.94 -7.93 -9.00
C LYS A 87 15.94 -7.92 -10.15
N GLN A 88 15.60 -8.53 -11.29
CA GLN A 88 16.45 -8.53 -12.48
C GLN A 88 16.56 -7.15 -13.15
N SER A 89 15.53 -6.31 -13.01
CA SER A 89 15.53 -4.93 -13.55
C SER A 89 16.05 -3.91 -12.54
N ARG A 90 16.32 -4.34 -11.30
CA ARG A 90 16.52 -3.47 -10.15
C ARG A 90 17.60 -2.43 -10.34
N LYS A 91 18.79 -2.86 -10.76
CA LYS A 91 19.95 -1.99 -10.95
C LYS A 91 19.64 -0.83 -11.90
N VAL A 92 19.03 -1.12 -13.06
CA VAL A 92 18.74 -0.11 -14.09
C VAL A 92 17.64 0.85 -13.64
N VAL A 93 16.61 0.33 -12.95
CA VAL A 93 15.49 1.12 -12.44
C VAL A 93 15.96 2.05 -11.30
N GLU A 94 16.75 1.54 -10.35
CA GLU A 94 17.31 2.34 -9.25
C GLU A 94 18.30 3.40 -9.78
N GLU A 95 19.11 3.06 -10.78
CA GLU A 95 20.01 4.03 -11.43
C GLU A 95 19.24 5.13 -12.15
N GLU A 96 18.19 4.80 -12.91
CA GLU A 96 17.34 5.81 -13.56
C GLU A 96 16.67 6.72 -12.54
N HIS A 97 16.12 6.15 -11.45
CA HIS A 97 15.52 6.93 -10.36
C HIS A 97 16.54 7.87 -9.71
N ALA A 98 17.72 7.37 -9.34
CA ALA A 98 18.73 8.15 -8.64
C ALA A 98 19.38 9.24 -9.52
N VAL A 99 19.61 8.95 -10.81
CA VAL A 99 20.32 9.86 -11.72
C VAL A 99 19.38 10.84 -12.42
N ARG A 100 18.19 10.38 -12.87
CA ARG A 100 17.26 11.21 -13.63
C ARG A 100 16.14 11.79 -12.80
N GLY A 101 15.81 11.21 -11.64
CA GLY A 101 14.68 11.67 -10.84
C GLY A 101 13.41 11.82 -11.70
N PHE A 102 12.79 13.00 -11.63
CA PHE A 102 11.58 13.34 -12.40
C PHE A 102 11.81 13.56 -13.91
N ASP A 103 13.06 13.72 -14.37
CA ASP A 103 13.38 13.68 -15.81
C ASP A 103 13.39 12.24 -16.37
N GLY A 104 13.32 11.25 -15.47
CA GLY A 104 13.17 9.83 -15.79
C GLY A 104 11.76 9.32 -15.55
N ARG A 105 11.54 8.02 -15.79
CA ARG A 105 10.22 7.39 -15.61
C ARG A 105 9.86 7.17 -14.15
N PHE A 106 10.87 6.94 -13.31
CA PHE A 106 10.69 6.44 -11.95
C PHE A 106 10.91 7.52 -10.88
N GLY A 107 10.90 8.80 -11.24
CA GLY A 107 11.07 9.91 -10.30
C GLY A 107 10.17 9.91 -9.06
N PRO A 108 8.87 9.60 -9.18
CA PRO A 108 7.96 9.64 -8.03
C PRO A 108 8.29 8.66 -6.90
N GLY A 109 9.02 7.59 -7.19
CA GLY A 109 9.40 6.58 -6.21
C GLY A 109 9.57 5.20 -6.81
N LEU A 110 10.00 4.26 -5.98
CA LEU A 110 10.22 2.86 -6.35
C LEU A 110 9.40 1.95 -5.41
N PRO A 111 8.59 1.02 -5.94
CA PRO A 111 7.88 0.06 -5.10
C PRO A 111 8.85 -0.95 -4.47
N ARG A 112 8.38 -1.80 -3.57
CA ARG A 112 9.15 -2.98 -3.12
C ARG A 112 9.57 -3.86 -4.30
N VAL A 113 10.72 -4.53 -4.17
CA VAL A 113 11.29 -5.37 -5.25
C VAL A 113 10.36 -6.50 -5.70
N SER A 114 9.54 -7.03 -4.78
CA SER A 114 8.60 -8.11 -5.05
C SER A 114 7.35 -7.71 -5.84
N ASP A 115 7.18 -6.42 -6.18
CA ASP A 115 6.00 -5.94 -6.89
C ASP A 115 6.33 -4.74 -7.80
N GLY A 116 6.46 -5.00 -9.10
CA GLY A 116 6.77 -3.99 -10.11
C GLY A 116 5.56 -3.33 -10.76
N SER A 117 4.32 -3.57 -10.30
CA SER A 117 3.11 -3.11 -11.01
C SER A 117 3.06 -1.59 -11.23
N THR A 118 3.48 -0.79 -10.24
CA THR A 118 3.52 0.68 -10.38
C THR A 118 4.64 1.17 -11.31
N LEU A 119 5.70 0.38 -11.54
CA LEU A 119 6.73 0.73 -12.53
C LEU A 119 6.18 0.69 -13.95
N PHE A 120 5.31 -0.28 -14.26
CA PHE A 120 4.62 -0.34 -15.55
C PHE A 120 3.61 0.80 -15.71
N LEU A 121 2.91 1.18 -14.65
CA LEU A 121 2.03 2.35 -14.63
C LEU A 121 2.82 3.63 -14.99
N LEU A 122 3.93 3.89 -14.28
CA LEU A 122 4.80 5.03 -14.55
C LEU A 122 5.38 5.01 -15.97
N HIS A 123 5.78 3.82 -16.44
CA HIS A 123 6.24 3.68 -17.82
C HIS A 123 5.15 4.03 -18.83
N LEU A 124 3.92 3.55 -18.64
CA LEU A 124 2.79 3.89 -19.51
C LEU A 124 2.53 5.39 -19.51
N ILE A 125 2.51 6.04 -18.33
CA ILE A 125 2.34 7.49 -18.20
C ILE A 125 3.43 8.25 -18.97
N SER A 126 4.69 7.79 -18.92
CA SER A 126 5.81 8.41 -19.65
C SER A 126 5.67 8.33 -21.18
N LYS A 127 4.81 7.43 -21.68
CA LYS A 127 4.51 7.27 -23.12
C LYS A 127 3.33 8.10 -23.57
N LEU A 128 2.56 8.69 -22.66
CA LEU A 128 1.43 9.54 -23.01
C LEU A 128 1.92 10.95 -23.36
N ARG A 129 1.42 11.51 -24.46
CA ARG A 129 1.68 12.90 -24.86
C ARG A 129 1.35 13.86 -23.72
N GLU A 130 2.25 14.80 -23.46
CA GLU A 130 1.98 15.87 -22.50
C GLU A 130 0.90 16.82 -23.03
N PRO A 131 0.12 17.44 -22.14
CA PRO A 131 -0.78 18.53 -22.52
C PRO A 131 0.03 19.70 -23.10
N GLN A 132 -0.51 20.37 -24.10
CA GLN A 132 0.11 21.55 -24.72
C GLN A 132 -0.81 22.76 -24.54
N PRO A 133 -0.71 23.47 -23.40
CA PRO A 133 -1.53 24.65 -23.15
C PRO A 133 -1.19 25.74 -24.17
N GLY A 134 -2.06 25.97 -25.14
CA GLY A 134 -1.88 27.01 -26.17
C GLY A 134 -2.07 26.53 -27.61
N ASP A 135 -2.08 25.23 -27.86
CA ASP A 135 -2.49 24.67 -29.16
C ASP A 135 -3.86 24.01 -29.02
N PRO A 136 -4.94 24.64 -29.54
CA PRO A 136 -6.30 24.07 -29.45
C PRO A 136 -6.47 22.78 -30.26
N ASN A 137 -5.52 22.44 -31.15
CA ASN A 137 -5.52 21.20 -31.92
C ASN A 137 -4.64 20.10 -31.29
N ALA A 138 -3.86 20.43 -30.26
CA ALA A 138 -3.02 19.44 -29.59
C ALA A 138 -3.84 18.67 -28.55
N SER A 139 -3.91 17.35 -28.73
CA SER A 139 -4.51 16.44 -27.74
C SER A 139 -3.43 15.78 -26.88
N ALA A 140 -3.63 15.80 -25.57
CA ALA A 140 -2.79 15.06 -24.64
C ALA A 140 -3.08 13.55 -24.71
N GLY A 141 -2.17 12.77 -24.13
CA GLY A 141 -2.30 11.32 -24.14
C GLY A 141 -3.35 10.80 -23.15
N ARG A 142 -4.07 9.77 -23.57
CA ARG A 142 -4.97 8.95 -22.75
C ARG A 142 -4.49 7.52 -22.73
N GLY A 143 -4.72 6.81 -21.64
CA GLY A 143 -4.35 5.40 -21.59
C GLY A 143 -5.20 4.58 -20.65
N ALA A 144 -5.12 3.26 -20.82
CA ALA A 144 -5.72 2.31 -19.90
C ALA A 144 -4.69 1.24 -19.52
N ILE A 145 -4.57 0.95 -18.23
CA ILE A 145 -3.71 -0.13 -17.74
C ILE A 145 -4.49 -1.07 -16.82
N VAL A 146 -4.37 -2.37 -17.08
CA VAL A 146 -4.96 -3.40 -16.22
C VAL A 146 -3.96 -3.74 -15.12
N LEU A 147 -4.37 -3.64 -13.86
CA LEU A 147 -3.53 -3.94 -12.69
C LEU A 147 -4.30 -4.84 -11.70
N ASN A 148 -3.57 -5.49 -10.80
CA ASN A 148 -4.18 -6.16 -9.64
C ASN A 148 -4.54 -5.12 -8.55
N GLY A 149 -4.98 -5.58 -7.38
CA GLY A 149 -5.33 -4.69 -6.27
C GLY A 149 -4.15 -3.98 -5.61
N SER A 150 -2.92 -4.48 -5.73
CA SER A 150 -1.77 -3.97 -4.97
C SER A 150 -1.49 -2.48 -5.18
N PRO A 151 -1.48 -1.94 -6.41
CA PRO A 151 -1.29 -0.51 -6.66
C PRO A 151 -2.30 0.42 -5.96
N LEU A 152 -3.47 -0.07 -5.53
CA LEU A 152 -4.49 0.74 -4.87
C LEU A 152 -4.13 1.12 -3.42
N PHE A 153 -3.47 0.22 -2.67
CA PHE A 153 -3.32 0.39 -1.21
C PHE A 153 -1.98 -0.07 -0.63
N THR A 154 -1.16 -0.81 -1.38
CA THR A 154 0.15 -1.27 -0.87
C THR A 154 1.04 -0.08 -0.54
N GLY A 155 1.73 -0.14 0.61
CA GLY A 155 2.74 0.84 0.99
C GLY A 155 2.16 2.01 1.77
N GLY A 156 2.64 2.19 3.00
CA GLY A 156 2.21 3.25 3.90
C GLY A 156 2.78 4.63 3.56
N ALA A 157 2.45 5.64 4.35
CA ALA A 157 2.90 7.01 4.13
C ALA A 157 4.43 7.11 4.01
N GLY A 158 4.88 7.84 2.99
CA GLY A 158 6.29 7.98 2.63
C GLY A 158 6.95 6.75 1.97
N SER A 159 6.24 5.63 1.74
CA SER A 159 6.75 4.54 0.92
C SER A 159 6.72 4.90 -0.56
N GLY A 160 7.53 4.22 -1.38
CA GLY A 160 7.56 4.48 -2.82
C GLY A 160 6.22 4.24 -3.50
N GLU A 161 5.47 3.19 -3.15
CA GLU A 161 4.13 2.95 -3.69
C GLU A 161 3.14 4.07 -3.37
N SER A 162 3.17 4.55 -2.12
CA SER A 162 2.33 5.66 -1.66
C SER A 162 2.69 6.96 -2.38
N ASN A 163 3.98 7.25 -2.52
CA ASN A 163 4.48 8.42 -3.24
C ASN A 163 4.12 8.38 -4.74
N ILE A 164 4.21 7.20 -5.39
CA ILE A 164 3.79 7.03 -6.78
C ILE A 164 2.29 7.31 -6.92
N ARG A 165 1.45 6.70 -6.08
CA ARG A 165 0.00 6.96 -6.09
C ARG A 165 -0.30 8.45 -5.90
N LYS A 166 0.30 9.06 -4.86
CA LYS A 166 0.15 10.47 -4.55
C LYS A 166 0.51 11.33 -5.75
N TRP A 167 1.66 11.08 -6.38
CA TRP A 167 2.08 11.80 -7.57
C TRP A 167 1.11 11.65 -8.74
N VAL A 168 0.66 10.43 -9.07
CA VAL A 168 -0.30 10.20 -10.17
C VAL A 168 -1.61 10.98 -9.93
N LEU A 169 -2.06 11.03 -8.68
CA LEU A 169 -3.23 11.79 -8.26
C LEU A 169 -2.98 13.31 -8.31
N GLU A 170 -1.85 13.81 -7.79
CA GLU A 170 -1.49 15.22 -7.79
C GLU A 170 -1.29 15.80 -9.19
N GLN A 171 -0.78 14.99 -10.12
CA GLN A 171 -0.69 15.36 -11.54
C GLN A 171 -2.06 15.34 -12.25
N ASP A 172 -3.13 14.94 -11.56
CA ASP A 172 -4.48 14.79 -12.09
C ASP A 172 -4.55 13.85 -13.30
N TYR A 173 -3.67 12.84 -13.36
CA TYR A 173 -3.59 11.90 -14.49
C TYR A 173 -4.58 10.75 -14.39
N LEU A 174 -4.95 10.31 -13.18
CA LEU A 174 -5.91 9.22 -12.98
C LEU A 174 -7.34 9.72 -13.12
N GLU A 175 -8.05 9.32 -14.16
CA GLU A 175 -9.44 9.76 -14.42
C GLU A 175 -10.47 8.83 -13.80
N ALA A 176 -10.27 7.52 -13.92
CA ALA A 176 -11.17 6.54 -13.33
C ALA A 176 -10.48 5.20 -13.04
N ILE A 177 -11.08 4.42 -12.17
CA ILE A 177 -10.72 3.01 -11.94
C ILE A 177 -11.98 2.16 -12.05
N VAL A 178 -11.94 1.12 -12.87
CA VAL A 178 -13.02 0.14 -13.01
C VAL A 178 -12.60 -1.17 -12.35
N ALA A 179 -13.30 -1.61 -11.31
CA ALA A 179 -13.11 -2.93 -10.71
C ALA A 179 -13.83 -3.99 -11.55
N LEU A 180 -13.09 -4.98 -12.05
CA LEU A 180 -13.61 -6.04 -12.91
C LEU A 180 -14.06 -7.26 -12.09
N PRO A 181 -14.96 -8.11 -12.63
CA PRO A 181 -15.25 -9.40 -12.04
C PRO A 181 -13.98 -10.24 -11.84
N THR A 182 -13.94 -11.03 -10.76
CA THR A 182 -12.91 -12.06 -10.59
C THR A 182 -13.03 -13.14 -11.67
N ASP A 183 -12.03 -14.01 -11.80
CA ASP A 183 -12.05 -15.14 -12.74
C ASP A 183 -12.29 -14.74 -14.22
N MET A 184 -11.91 -13.50 -14.57
CA MET A 184 -11.96 -12.97 -15.94
C MET A 184 -10.73 -13.33 -16.76
N PHE A 185 -9.64 -13.81 -16.13
CA PHE A 185 -8.36 -14.09 -16.78
C PHE A 185 -8.03 -15.58 -16.76
N TYR A 186 -7.32 -16.07 -17.80
CA TYR A 186 -7.01 -17.48 -17.97
C TYR A 186 -6.10 -18.05 -16.87
N ASN A 187 -5.21 -17.23 -16.32
CA ASN A 187 -4.15 -17.69 -15.43
C ASN A 187 -4.32 -17.24 -13.97
N THR A 188 -5.39 -16.51 -13.65
CA THR A 188 -5.59 -15.98 -12.30
C THR A 188 -7.05 -15.67 -12.00
N GLY A 189 -7.46 -15.92 -10.75
CA GLY A 189 -8.76 -15.52 -10.19
C GLY A 189 -8.71 -14.23 -9.37
N ILE A 190 -7.58 -13.51 -9.36
CA ILE A 190 -7.43 -12.28 -8.58
C ILE A 190 -8.40 -11.18 -9.04
N ALA A 191 -8.72 -10.28 -8.12
CA ALA A 191 -9.36 -9.02 -8.46
C ALA A 191 -8.44 -8.18 -9.35
N THR A 192 -9.01 -7.62 -10.42
CA THR A 192 -8.30 -6.80 -11.41
C THR A 192 -9.05 -5.50 -11.65
N TYR A 193 -8.29 -4.47 -12.01
CA TYR A 193 -8.76 -3.11 -12.12
C TYR A 193 -8.24 -2.50 -13.41
N VAL A 194 -9.10 -1.80 -14.15
CA VAL A 194 -8.70 -0.97 -15.28
C VAL A 194 -8.50 0.46 -14.78
N TRP A 195 -7.27 0.95 -14.82
CA TRP A 195 -6.93 2.33 -14.51
C TRP A 195 -6.98 3.15 -15.79
N LEU A 196 -7.88 4.12 -15.85
CA LEU A 196 -8.03 5.06 -16.95
C LEU A 196 -7.24 6.33 -16.65
N LEU A 197 -6.33 6.66 -17.55
CA LEU A 197 -5.43 7.80 -17.48
C LEU A 197 -5.80 8.83 -18.54
N ASN A 198 -5.82 10.09 -18.16
CA ASN A 198 -6.10 11.19 -19.08
C ASN A 198 -5.30 12.42 -18.66
N LYS A 199 -4.33 12.83 -19.49
CA LYS A 199 -3.50 14.01 -19.25
C LYS A 199 -4.18 15.33 -19.64
N ASP A 200 -5.37 15.28 -20.21
CA ASP A 200 -6.20 16.43 -20.53
C ASP A 200 -7.67 16.13 -20.19
N LYS A 201 -7.93 16.09 -18.88
CA LYS A 201 -9.27 15.87 -18.35
C LYS A 201 -10.22 17.01 -18.74
N PRO A 202 -11.46 16.69 -19.17
CA PRO A 202 -12.55 17.65 -19.28
C PRO A 202 -12.75 18.43 -17.98
N ARG A 203 -13.24 19.67 -18.09
CA ARG A 203 -13.33 20.62 -16.98
C ARG A 203 -14.07 20.05 -15.76
N GLU A 204 -15.13 19.30 -16.00
CA GLU A 204 -15.99 18.68 -15.00
C GLU A 204 -15.31 17.55 -14.20
N ARG A 205 -14.28 16.90 -14.79
CA ARG A 205 -13.49 15.79 -14.22
C ARG A 205 -12.17 16.21 -13.57
N ARG A 206 -11.70 17.43 -13.83
CA ARG A 206 -10.46 17.95 -13.23
C ARG A 206 -10.54 17.93 -11.70
N GLY A 207 -9.47 17.49 -11.06
CA GLY A 207 -9.41 17.39 -9.59
C GLY A 207 -10.13 16.16 -9.02
N LYS A 208 -10.68 15.28 -9.87
CA LYS A 208 -11.55 14.17 -9.46
C LYS A 208 -11.14 12.83 -10.06
N VAL A 209 -11.54 11.75 -9.39
CA VAL A 209 -11.41 10.36 -9.84
C VAL A 209 -12.76 9.67 -9.70
N GLN A 210 -13.16 8.94 -10.73
CA GLN A 210 -14.36 8.09 -10.70
C GLN A 210 -13.98 6.64 -10.41
N LEU A 211 -14.59 6.04 -9.39
CA LEU A 211 -14.47 4.61 -9.12
C LEU A 211 -15.73 3.91 -9.63
N ILE A 212 -15.58 2.84 -10.41
CA ILE A 212 -16.70 2.10 -11.01
C ILE A 212 -16.63 0.63 -10.60
N ASP A 213 -17.62 0.17 -9.85
CA ASP A 213 -17.71 -1.23 -9.44
C ASP A 213 -18.49 -2.08 -10.46
N ALA A 214 -17.75 -2.81 -11.28
CA ALA A 214 -18.29 -3.77 -12.23
C ALA A 214 -18.08 -5.23 -11.78
N THR A 215 -17.71 -5.48 -10.51
CA THR A 215 -17.38 -6.84 -10.01
C THR A 215 -18.54 -7.83 -10.13
N GLY A 216 -19.78 -7.33 -10.02
CA GLY A 216 -21.01 -8.09 -10.20
C GLY A 216 -21.51 -8.23 -11.64
N MET A 217 -20.90 -7.53 -12.61
CA MET A 217 -21.38 -7.48 -13.99
C MET A 217 -20.74 -8.59 -14.82
N PHE A 218 -21.25 -9.83 -14.75
CA PHE A 218 -20.67 -10.94 -15.52
C PHE A 218 -21.67 -12.00 -15.94
N GLU A 219 -21.32 -12.73 -16.99
CA GLU A 219 -21.93 -14.00 -17.35
C GLU A 219 -20.99 -15.14 -17.02
N LYS A 220 -21.55 -16.26 -16.56
CA LYS A 220 -20.79 -17.50 -16.36
C LYS A 220 -20.48 -18.12 -17.71
N MET A 221 -19.22 -18.50 -17.92
CA MET A 221 -18.82 -19.22 -19.13
C MET A 221 -19.37 -20.65 -19.10
N ARG A 222 -19.91 -21.11 -20.24
CA ARG A 222 -20.37 -22.50 -20.40
C ARG A 222 -19.24 -23.52 -20.19
N LYS A 223 -18.05 -23.21 -20.72
CA LYS A 223 -16.84 -24.01 -20.52
C LYS A 223 -15.73 -23.13 -19.98
N SER A 224 -15.20 -23.57 -18.86
CA SER A 224 -14.07 -22.99 -18.17
C SER A 224 -12.76 -23.14 -18.97
N ILE A 225 -11.92 -22.10 -18.99
CA ILE A 225 -10.58 -22.15 -19.63
C ILE A 225 -9.54 -21.70 -18.62
N GLY A 226 -8.69 -22.61 -18.15
CA GLY A 226 -7.72 -22.33 -17.08
C GLY A 226 -8.44 -21.93 -15.79
N SER A 227 -8.20 -20.71 -15.30
CA SER A 227 -8.92 -20.06 -14.20
C SER A 227 -10.09 -19.18 -14.66
N LYS A 228 -10.23 -18.93 -15.97
CA LYS A 228 -11.30 -18.07 -16.50
C LYS A 228 -12.65 -18.79 -16.38
N ARG A 229 -13.58 -18.17 -15.64
CA ARG A 229 -14.95 -18.66 -15.41
C ARG A 229 -16.02 -17.63 -15.79
N ARG A 230 -15.64 -16.36 -15.84
CA ARG A 230 -16.55 -15.23 -16.05
C ARG A 230 -16.15 -14.46 -17.30
N GLN A 231 -17.14 -13.81 -17.91
CA GLN A 231 -16.94 -12.89 -19.02
C GLN A 231 -17.90 -11.70 -18.92
N LEU A 232 -17.47 -10.55 -19.45
CA LEU A 232 -18.36 -9.42 -19.68
C LEU A 232 -19.15 -9.69 -20.98
N SER A 233 -20.47 -9.47 -20.94
CA SER A 233 -21.29 -9.45 -22.14
C SER A 233 -21.19 -8.08 -22.82
N ALA A 234 -21.67 -7.96 -24.06
CA ALA A 234 -21.73 -6.65 -24.73
C ALA A 234 -22.58 -5.64 -23.93
N ALA A 235 -23.66 -6.10 -23.29
CA ALA A 235 -24.49 -5.26 -22.42
C ALA A 235 -23.73 -4.79 -21.17
N HIS A 236 -22.94 -5.67 -20.53
CA HIS A 236 -22.10 -5.27 -19.39
C HIS A 236 -21.03 -4.25 -19.80
N ILE A 237 -20.38 -4.44 -20.95
CA ILE A 237 -19.39 -3.48 -21.47
C ILE A 237 -20.06 -2.12 -21.74
N ALA A 238 -21.22 -2.11 -22.40
CA ALA A 238 -21.96 -0.89 -22.67
C ALA A 238 -22.38 -0.17 -21.38
N GLU A 239 -22.79 -0.91 -20.35
CA GLU A 239 -23.16 -0.30 -19.06
C GLU A 239 -21.94 0.31 -18.35
N VAL A 240 -20.78 -0.36 -18.33
CA VAL A 240 -19.56 0.20 -17.76
C VAL A 240 -19.13 1.46 -18.51
N THR A 241 -19.20 1.46 -19.85
CA THR A 241 -18.92 2.65 -20.66
C THR A 241 -19.91 3.77 -20.38
N ARG A 242 -21.21 3.48 -20.27
CA ARG A 242 -22.25 4.45 -19.92
C ARG A 242 -22.00 5.06 -18.54
N LEU A 243 -21.67 4.24 -17.54
CA LEU A 243 -21.35 4.71 -16.18
C LEU A 243 -20.14 5.64 -16.20
N PHE A 244 -19.09 5.28 -16.94
CA PHE A 244 -17.93 6.14 -17.12
C PHE A 244 -18.36 7.46 -17.76
N ASP A 245 -18.99 7.45 -18.92
CA ASP A 245 -19.35 8.66 -19.67
C ASP A 245 -20.31 9.58 -18.91
N ALA A 246 -21.32 9.02 -18.23
CA ALA A 246 -22.31 9.79 -17.48
C ALA A 246 -21.68 10.63 -16.37
N PHE A 247 -20.61 10.13 -15.72
CA PHE A 247 -19.94 10.80 -14.61
C PHE A 247 -20.91 11.23 -13.49
N GLU A 248 -21.78 10.30 -13.11
CA GLU A 248 -22.80 10.49 -12.07
C GLU A 248 -22.59 9.52 -10.91
N GLU A 249 -23.00 9.96 -9.72
CA GLU A 249 -23.02 9.15 -8.50
C GLU A 249 -24.13 8.09 -8.56
N SER A 250 -23.79 6.85 -8.24
CA SER A 250 -24.72 5.72 -8.14
C SER A 250 -24.13 4.62 -7.25
N LYS A 251 -24.88 3.54 -7.05
CA LYS A 251 -24.36 2.34 -6.36
C LYS A 251 -23.13 1.71 -7.04
N HIS A 252 -22.97 1.90 -8.36
CA HIS A 252 -21.86 1.33 -9.14
C HIS A 252 -20.82 2.37 -9.58
N SER A 253 -21.02 3.65 -9.30
CA SER A 253 -20.13 4.74 -9.73
C SER A 253 -20.03 5.77 -8.61
N LYS A 254 -18.83 5.99 -8.08
CA LYS A 254 -18.57 6.99 -7.03
C LYS A 254 -17.48 7.95 -7.46
N ILE A 255 -17.65 9.24 -7.18
CA ILE A 255 -16.76 10.31 -7.62
C ILE A 255 -16.11 10.96 -6.40
N PHE A 256 -14.79 10.97 -6.41
CA PHE A 256 -13.99 11.49 -5.31
C PHE A 256 -13.14 12.66 -5.77
N ARG A 257 -12.90 13.61 -4.87
CA ARG A 257 -11.84 14.60 -5.02
C ARG A 257 -10.50 13.89 -4.83
N ILE A 258 -9.45 14.35 -5.48
CA ILE A 258 -8.10 13.80 -5.30
C ILE A 258 -7.68 13.74 -3.82
N LYS A 259 -8.01 14.79 -3.04
CA LYS A 259 -7.68 14.88 -1.61
C LYS A 259 -8.37 13.81 -0.75
N ASP A 260 -9.48 13.23 -1.21
CA ASP A 260 -10.19 12.18 -0.47
C ASP A 260 -9.35 10.89 -0.35
N PHE A 261 -8.32 10.74 -1.21
CA PHE A 261 -7.38 9.61 -1.17
C PHE A 261 -6.12 9.89 -0.36
N PHE A 262 -5.95 11.10 0.16
CA PHE A 262 -4.77 11.48 0.93
C PHE A 262 -5.00 11.32 2.42
N TYR A 263 -3.93 11.02 3.14
CA TYR A 263 -3.93 10.92 4.59
C TYR A 263 -2.57 11.30 5.16
N ARG A 264 -2.53 11.54 6.47
CA ARG A 264 -1.31 11.76 7.25
C ARG A 264 -1.17 10.62 8.23
N THR A 265 -0.07 9.89 8.19
CA THR A 265 0.31 8.98 9.27
C THR A 265 1.00 9.80 10.35
N ILE A 266 0.34 9.97 11.49
CA ILE A 266 0.90 10.63 12.68
C ILE A 266 1.55 9.60 13.60
N THR A 267 2.61 9.98 14.30
CA THR A 267 3.17 9.17 15.38
C THR A 267 2.59 9.64 16.70
N VAL A 268 1.86 8.76 17.36
CA VAL A 268 1.29 9.00 18.69
C VAL A 268 2.28 8.49 19.72
N GLU A 269 2.87 9.41 20.46
CA GLU A 269 3.77 9.09 21.56
C GLU A 269 2.97 9.04 22.86
N ARG A 270 3.36 8.11 23.73
CA ARG A 270 2.86 7.99 25.10
C ARG A 270 4.02 8.22 26.06
N PRO A 271 3.78 8.83 27.23
CA PRO A 271 4.88 9.09 28.14
C PRO A 271 5.40 7.79 28.73
N LEU A 272 6.71 7.77 28.96
CA LEU A 272 7.38 6.71 29.69
C LEU A 272 7.10 6.87 31.17
N ARG A 273 6.53 5.84 31.77
CA ARG A 273 6.33 5.70 33.21
C ARG A 273 6.99 4.41 33.65
N LEU A 274 7.88 4.51 34.63
CA LEU A 274 8.67 3.38 35.10
C LEU A 274 8.57 3.27 36.61
N ASN A 275 8.63 2.03 37.08
CA ASN A 275 9.03 1.74 38.44
C ASN A 275 10.41 1.09 38.44
N TYR A 276 11.13 1.30 39.52
CA TYR A 276 12.50 0.86 39.72
C TYR A 276 12.60 0.02 40.98
N GLY A 277 13.38 -1.04 40.91
CA GLY A 277 13.58 -1.93 42.04
C GLY A 277 14.78 -2.83 41.81
N PHE A 278 15.24 -3.43 42.90
CA PHE A 278 16.38 -4.36 42.92
C PHE A 278 15.93 -5.82 43.03
N GLY A 279 14.76 -6.14 42.45
CA GLY A 279 14.26 -7.52 42.42
C GLY A 279 15.27 -8.46 41.74
N PRO A 280 15.36 -9.74 42.15
CA PRO A 280 16.37 -10.68 41.64
C PRO A 280 16.45 -10.71 40.12
N ASP A 281 15.30 -10.81 39.43
CA ASP A 281 15.24 -10.84 37.97
C ASP A 281 15.80 -9.55 37.34
N ARG A 282 15.58 -8.39 37.96
CA ARG A 282 16.07 -7.10 37.47
C ARG A 282 17.58 -6.99 37.63
N VAL A 283 18.11 -7.47 38.76
CA VAL A 283 19.56 -7.51 39.01
C VAL A 283 20.25 -8.45 38.02
N GLU A 284 19.68 -9.62 37.74
CA GLU A 284 20.23 -10.52 36.71
C GLU A 284 20.27 -9.86 35.32
N ARG A 285 19.24 -9.09 34.94
CA ARG A 285 19.26 -8.30 33.68
C ARG A 285 20.40 -7.28 33.66
N VAL A 286 20.71 -6.64 34.79
CA VAL A 286 21.85 -5.71 34.89
C VAL A 286 23.17 -6.42 34.61
N LEU A 287 23.39 -7.60 35.19
CA LEU A 287 24.63 -8.35 35.02
C LEU A 287 24.80 -8.88 33.59
N ALA A 288 23.69 -9.14 32.89
CA ALA A 288 23.69 -9.53 31.48
C ALA A 288 23.96 -8.36 30.50
N LEU A 289 24.07 -7.10 30.97
CA LEU A 289 24.31 -5.95 30.12
C LEU A 289 25.68 -6.02 29.44
N ARG A 290 25.68 -6.00 28.09
CA ARG A 290 26.91 -5.95 27.28
C ARG A 290 27.86 -4.82 27.66
N GLN A 291 27.32 -3.73 28.19
CA GLN A 291 28.03 -2.53 28.63
C GLN A 291 28.85 -2.75 29.92
N LEU A 292 28.54 -3.82 30.66
CA LEU A 292 29.24 -4.23 31.89
C LEU A 292 30.10 -5.49 31.71
N VAL A 293 29.98 -6.19 30.57
CA VAL A 293 30.74 -7.43 30.27
C VAL A 293 32.26 -7.25 30.32
N LYS A 294 32.78 -6.03 30.10
CA LYS A 294 34.22 -5.72 30.18
C LYS A 294 34.65 -5.17 31.54
N ALA A 295 33.75 -5.05 32.50
CA ALA A 295 34.09 -4.62 33.85
C ALA A 295 34.88 -5.72 34.57
N ASP A 296 35.64 -5.34 35.59
CA ASP A 296 36.34 -6.28 36.45
C ASP A 296 35.33 -7.19 37.17
N GLY A 297 35.53 -8.52 37.06
CA GLY A 297 34.60 -9.50 37.61
C GLY A 297 34.43 -9.43 39.12
N SER A 298 35.47 -9.03 39.86
CA SER A 298 35.38 -8.86 41.32
C SER A 298 34.57 -7.62 41.70
N LEU A 299 34.71 -6.52 40.94
CA LEU A 299 33.91 -5.31 41.16
C LEU A 299 32.43 -5.53 40.78
N LEU A 300 32.17 -6.34 39.75
CA LEU A 300 30.83 -6.67 39.31
C LEU A 300 30.08 -7.53 40.33
N GLU A 301 30.74 -8.50 40.97
CA GLU A 301 30.15 -9.27 42.07
C GLU A 301 29.86 -8.40 43.30
N LYS A 302 30.77 -7.49 43.69
CA LYS A 302 30.48 -6.52 44.77
C LYS A 302 29.29 -5.62 44.44
N PHE A 303 29.18 -5.22 43.18
CA PHE A 303 28.04 -4.42 42.72
C PHE A 303 26.73 -5.24 42.79
N ARG A 304 26.76 -6.52 42.37
CA ARG A 304 25.64 -7.45 42.52
C ARG A 304 25.19 -7.62 43.97
N GLU A 305 26.15 -7.84 44.87
CA GLU A 305 25.88 -7.96 46.31
C GLU A 305 25.19 -6.71 46.82
N GLY A 306 25.74 -5.52 46.53
CA GLY A 306 25.14 -4.25 46.95
C GLY A 306 23.73 -4.00 46.39
N LEU A 307 23.46 -4.38 45.14
CA LEU A 307 22.10 -4.32 44.56
C LEU A 307 21.15 -5.30 45.27
N THR A 308 21.60 -6.51 45.55
CA THR A 308 20.79 -7.56 46.21
C THR A 308 20.47 -7.18 47.66
N GLU A 309 21.45 -6.64 48.40
CA GLU A 309 21.26 -6.13 49.76
C GLU A 309 20.28 -4.94 49.77
N ALA A 310 20.39 -4.03 48.80
CA ALA A 310 19.45 -2.92 48.64
C ALA A 310 18.02 -3.42 48.39
N GLY A 311 17.85 -4.45 47.56
CA GLY A 311 16.55 -5.08 47.30
C GLY A 311 15.96 -5.78 48.52
N ALA A 312 16.79 -6.46 49.31
CA ALA A 312 16.36 -7.09 50.56
C ALA A 312 15.93 -6.04 51.59
N ALA A 313 16.67 -4.93 51.71
CA ALA A 313 16.34 -3.81 52.60
C ALA A 313 15.03 -3.10 52.20
N ASP A 314 14.74 -3.02 50.90
CA ASP A 314 13.52 -2.41 50.39
C ASP A 314 12.28 -3.29 50.61
N ALA A 315 12.44 -4.56 50.97
CA ALA A 315 11.36 -5.52 51.15
C ALA A 315 10.38 -5.58 49.95
N GLY A 316 10.90 -5.39 48.73
CA GLY A 316 10.10 -5.36 47.50
C GLY A 316 9.43 -4.02 47.17
N ALA A 317 9.69 -2.96 47.93
CA ALA A 317 9.23 -1.61 47.58
C ALA A 317 9.84 -1.15 46.25
N LEU A 318 9.01 -0.51 45.42
CA LEU A 318 9.40 0.04 44.14
C LEU A 318 9.45 1.57 44.23
N SER A 319 10.44 2.17 43.59
CA SER A 319 10.56 3.62 43.45
C SER A 319 10.07 4.05 42.06
N THR A 320 9.30 5.13 41.99
CA THR A 320 8.87 5.75 40.73
C THR A 320 9.79 6.90 40.28
N SER A 321 10.62 7.42 41.20
CA SER A 321 11.51 8.54 40.94
C SER A 321 12.83 8.08 40.32
N ARG A 322 12.99 8.31 39.01
CA ARG A 322 14.26 8.03 38.30
C ARG A 322 15.44 8.77 38.91
N ALA A 323 15.23 10.00 39.39
CA ALA A 323 16.32 10.82 39.94
C ALA A 323 16.85 10.25 41.26
N GLU A 324 15.94 9.91 42.18
CA GLU A 324 16.30 9.30 43.47
C GLU A 324 16.91 7.92 43.26
N PHE A 325 16.30 7.09 42.41
CA PHE A 325 16.81 5.76 42.13
C PHE A 325 18.17 5.79 41.41
N SER A 326 18.38 6.74 40.49
CA SER A 326 19.68 6.96 39.85
C SER A 326 20.77 7.29 40.86
N LYS A 327 20.48 8.14 41.84
CA LYS A 327 21.43 8.49 42.90
C LYS A 327 21.79 7.25 43.72
N ARG A 328 20.79 6.46 44.12
CA ARG A 328 20.99 5.22 44.88
C ARG A 328 21.84 4.19 44.12
N VAL A 329 21.56 3.99 42.83
CA VAL A 329 22.38 3.10 41.98
C VAL A 329 23.83 3.58 41.90
N SER A 330 24.05 4.89 41.75
CA SER A 330 25.40 5.46 41.74
C SER A 330 26.13 5.26 43.07
N GLU A 331 25.46 5.45 44.22
CA GLU A 331 26.04 5.21 45.54
C GLU A 331 26.45 3.74 45.73
N ILE A 332 25.61 2.79 45.30
CA ILE A 332 25.92 1.35 45.33
C ILE A 332 27.11 1.03 44.41
N ALA A 333 27.15 1.62 43.22
CA ALA A 333 28.25 1.42 42.28
C ALA A 333 29.59 1.98 42.82
N ASP A 334 29.56 3.18 43.42
CA ASP A 334 30.74 3.79 44.03
C ASP A 334 31.24 2.99 45.24
N ALA A 335 30.34 2.46 46.08
CA ALA A 335 30.68 1.58 47.19
C ALA A 335 31.33 0.27 46.73
N ALA A 336 30.90 -0.27 45.58
CA ALA A 336 31.54 -1.42 44.94
C ALA A 336 32.88 -1.08 44.25
N GLY A 337 33.24 0.21 44.15
CA GLY A 337 34.41 0.69 43.41
C GLY A 337 34.23 0.75 41.89
N LEU A 338 32.99 0.62 41.41
CA LEU A 338 32.63 0.60 40.00
C LEU A 338 32.17 1.98 39.53
N LYS A 339 33.05 2.71 38.83
CA LYS A 339 32.69 3.99 38.23
C LYS A 339 31.90 3.81 36.93
N LEU A 340 30.59 4.01 37.00
CA LEU A 340 29.71 3.94 35.83
C LEU A 340 29.81 5.24 35.01
N THR A 341 30.03 5.09 33.71
CA THR A 341 29.83 6.19 32.75
C THR A 341 28.34 6.52 32.64
N ALA A 342 27.99 7.72 32.15
CA ALA A 342 26.58 8.10 31.94
C ALA A 342 25.81 7.12 31.05
N ALA A 343 26.48 6.52 30.05
CA ALA A 343 25.89 5.50 29.19
C ALA A 343 25.63 4.18 29.93
N GLN A 344 26.57 3.75 30.78
CA GLN A 344 26.41 2.54 31.60
C GLN A 344 25.31 2.74 32.66
N LEU A 345 25.30 3.87 33.37
CA LEU A 345 24.26 4.18 34.34
C LEU A 345 22.87 4.18 33.69
N LYS A 346 22.73 4.78 32.49
CA LYS A 346 21.48 4.73 31.74
C LYS A 346 21.05 3.30 31.41
N ALA A 347 21.99 2.43 31.02
CA ALA A 347 21.70 1.03 30.71
C ALA A 347 21.28 0.24 31.96
N VAL A 348 21.97 0.45 33.09
CA VAL A 348 21.63 -0.15 34.39
C VAL A 348 20.22 0.26 34.83
N LEU A 349 19.91 1.55 34.77
CA LEU A 349 18.56 2.05 35.10
C LEU A 349 17.48 1.49 34.18
N GLY A 350 17.78 1.28 32.90
CA GLY A 350 16.87 0.62 31.97
C GLY A 350 16.62 -0.85 32.31
N ALA A 351 17.63 -1.58 32.81
CA ALA A 351 17.47 -2.97 33.22
C ALA A 351 16.73 -3.12 34.57
N LEU A 352 16.92 -2.15 35.48
CA LEU A 352 16.24 -2.09 36.80
C LEU A 352 14.83 -1.48 36.73
N GLY A 353 14.50 -0.82 35.62
CA GLY A 353 13.20 -0.23 35.37
C GLY A 353 12.24 -1.20 34.68
N GLU A 354 10.97 -1.13 35.04
CA GLU A 354 9.87 -1.78 34.32
C GLU A 354 8.72 -0.80 34.12
N HIS A 355 7.93 -0.98 33.06
CA HIS A 355 6.78 -0.12 32.76
C HIS A 355 5.76 -0.16 33.90
N ASP A 356 5.25 1.02 34.26
CA ASP A 356 4.26 1.18 35.33
C ASP A 356 3.25 2.27 34.96
N ASP A 357 2.01 1.90 34.65
CA ASP A 357 0.95 2.87 34.32
C ASP A 357 0.66 3.85 35.47
N GLY A 358 0.89 3.44 36.73
CA GLY A 358 0.76 4.28 37.93
C GLY A 358 2.02 5.07 38.30
N GLY A 359 3.14 4.83 37.60
CA GLY A 359 4.42 5.45 37.89
C GLY A 359 4.51 6.94 37.54
N GLU A 360 5.52 7.60 38.08
CA GLU A 360 5.83 8.99 37.74
C GLU A 360 6.30 9.11 36.28
N LEU A 361 6.00 10.26 35.67
CA LEU A 361 6.46 10.57 34.32
C LEU A 361 7.98 10.72 34.32
N VAL A 362 8.63 9.97 33.44
CA VAL A 362 10.07 10.17 33.20
C VAL A 362 10.24 11.44 32.36
N MET A 363 10.83 12.47 32.97
CA MET A 363 11.03 13.77 32.32
C MET A 363 12.45 13.89 31.75
N LYS A 364 12.56 14.50 30.57
CA LYS A 364 13.83 14.86 29.94
C LYS A 364 13.77 16.29 29.43
N ALA A 365 14.62 17.16 29.96
CA ALA A 365 14.66 18.59 29.62
C ALA A 365 13.28 19.28 29.71
N GLY A 366 12.50 18.97 30.74
CA GLY A 366 11.19 19.57 30.99
C GLY A 366 10.04 18.99 30.15
N LYS A 367 10.27 17.96 29.34
CA LYS A 367 9.23 17.26 28.56
C LYS A 367 9.14 15.79 28.95
N PRO A 368 7.96 15.14 28.89
CA PRO A 368 7.86 13.70 29.06
C PRO A 368 8.73 12.96 28.02
N GLU A 369 9.50 11.98 28.48
CA GLU A 369 10.24 11.08 27.60
C GLU A 369 9.24 10.09 26.96
N PRO A 370 9.27 9.87 25.63
CA PRO A 370 8.35 8.92 24.99
C PRO A 370 8.71 7.48 25.32
N SER A 371 7.69 6.64 25.53
CA SER A 371 7.83 5.18 25.60
C SER A 371 7.86 4.59 24.19
N ALA A 372 8.96 3.95 23.82
CA ALA A 372 9.08 3.30 22.51
C ALA A 372 8.15 2.08 22.36
N ASP A 373 7.85 1.40 23.46
CA ASP A 373 7.01 0.18 23.47
C ASP A 373 5.51 0.51 23.34
N LEU A 374 5.11 1.72 23.74
CA LEU A 374 3.73 2.18 23.69
C LEU A 374 3.46 3.15 22.54
N ARG A 375 4.47 3.44 21.71
CA ARG A 375 4.31 4.29 20.54
C ARG A 375 3.41 3.60 19.52
N ASP A 376 2.49 4.37 18.94
CA ASP A 376 1.63 3.90 17.86
C ASP A 376 1.60 4.88 16.67
N THR A 377 0.97 4.48 15.57
CA THR A 377 0.71 5.38 14.44
C THR A 377 -0.75 5.34 13.99
N GLU A 378 -1.28 6.52 13.71
CA GLU A 378 -2.67 6.70 13.27
C GLU A 378 -2.70 7.32 11.87
N ASN A 379 -3.66 6.89 11.03
CA ASN A 379 -3.86 7.47 9.71
C ASN A 379 -5.03 8.46 9.75
N VAL A 380 -4.72 9.74 9.68
CA VAL A 380 -5.70 10.84 9.70
C VAL A 380 -6.05 11.26 8.28
N PRO A 381 -7.34 11.24 7.88
CA PRO A 381 -7.77 11.73 6.57
C PRO A 381 -7.32 13.17 6.29
N TRP A 382 -7.01 13.50 5.03
CA TRP A 382 -6.38 14.78 4.67
C TRP A 382 -7.14 16.04 5.13
N ASP A 383 -8.48 15.97 5.11
CA ASP A 383 -9.39 17.06 5.45
C ASP A 383 -9.63 17.22 6.96
N GLN A 384 -9.03 16.37 7.79
CA GLN A 384 -9.10 16.49 9.25
C GLN A 384 -7.83 17.11 9.82
N ASP A 385 -7.99 17.92 10.85
CA ASP A 385 -6.87 18.39 11.66
C ASP A 385 -6.37 17.24 12.56
N VAL A 386 -5.05 17.12 12.66
CA VAL A 386 -4.42 15.99 13.38
C VAL A 386 -4.55 16.13 14.89
N GLU A 387 -4.57 17.34 15.43
CA GLU A 387 -4.75 17.57 16.87
C GLU A 387 -6.21 17.34 17.26
N GLU A 388 -7.17 17.82 16.46
CA GLU A 388 -8.59 17.53 16.69
C GLU A 388 -8.89 16.02 16.61
N TYR A 389 -8.24 15.30 15.68
CA TYR A 389 -8.33 13.84 15.62
C TYR A 389 -7.78 13.18 16.89
N LEU A 390 -6.61 13.61 17.37
CA LEU A 390 -6.01 13.10 18.60
C LEU A 390 -6.93 13.29 19.81
N GLU A 391 -7.49 14.50 19.98
CA GLU A 391 -8.41 14.81 21.08
C GLU A 391 -9.68 13.94 21.06
N ARG A 392 -10.18 13.63 19.85
CA ARG A 392 -11.45 12.90 19.69
C ARG A 392 -11.28 11.38 19.74
N GLU A 393 -10.26 10.84 19.08
CA GLU A 393 -10.13 9.39 18.86
C GLU A 393 -9.11 8.73 19.79
N VAL A 394 -8.08 9.46 20.25
CA VAL A 394 -6.97 8.89 21.02
C VAL A 394 -7.03 9.26 22.50
N LYS A 395 -7.14 10.55 22.83
CA LYS A 395 -7.10 11.04 24.22
C LYS A 395 -8.22 10.52 25.14
N PRO A 396 -9.42 10.13 24.69
CA PRO A 396 -10.40 9.47 25.56
C PRO A 396 -9.90 8.14 26.14
N TRP A 397 -8.97 7.48 25.45
CA TRP A 397 -8.37 6.21 25.88
C TRP A 397 -6.97 6.41 26.46
N VAL A 398 -6.21 7.38 25.95
CA VAL A 398 -4.85 7.69 26.38
C VAL A 398 -4.67 9.20 26.58
N PRO A 399 -5.08 9.75 27.75
CA PRO A 399 -5.18 11.20 27.96
C PRO A 399 -3.86 11.96 27.86
N ASP A 400 -2.74 11.29 28.14
CA ASP A 400 -1.40 11.87 28.15
C ASP A 400 -0.63 11.67 26.84
N ALA A 401 -1.29 11.16 25.78
CA ALA A 401 -0.70 11.02 24.46
C ALA A 401 -0.51 12.38 23.76
N TRP A 402 0.53 12.45 22.90
CA TRP A 402 0.78 13.61 22.04
C TRP A 402 1.32 13.17 20.67
N ILE A 403 1.23 14.06 19.69
CA ILE A 403 1.76 13.81 18.34
C ILE A 403 3.23 14.23 18.25
N ASP A 404 4.08 13.33 17.74
CA ASP A 404 5.40 13.71 17.23
C ASP A 404 5.28 14.18 15.77
N HIS A 405 5.07 15.50 15.60
CA HIS A 405 4.93 16.14 14.30
C HIS A 405 6.15 15.93 13.39
N SER A 406 7.35 15.74 13.95
CA SER A 406 8.56 15.52 13.15
C SER A 406 8.57 14.18 12.42
N LYS A 407 7.73 13.23 12.85
CA LYS A 407 7.58 11.90 12.25
C LYS A 407 6.32 11.77 11.40
N THR A 408 5.54 12.83 11.27
CA THR A 408 4.31 12.79 10.45
C THR A 408 4.66 12.65 8.98
N LYS A 409 4.00 11.71 8.30
CA LYS A 409 4.22 11.43 6.88
C LYS A 409 2.93 11.52 6.11
N GLU A 410 3.00 12.00 4.88
CA GLU A 410 1.87 12.01 3.95
C GLU A 410 1.82 10.70 3.17
N GLY A 411 0.60 10.22 2.92
CA GLY A 411 0.36 9.05 2.11
C GLY A 411 -0.88 9.19 1.23
N ALA A 412 -0.99 8.28 0.27
CA ALA A 412 -2.19 8.12 -0.55
C ALA A 412 -2.62 6.65 -0.57
N GLU A 413 -3.93 6.40 -0.44
CA GLU A 413 -4.56 5.09 -0.64
C GLU A 413 -5.87 5.26 -1.41
N ILE A 414 -6.24 4.26 -2.20
CA ILE A 414 -7.52 4.19 -2.90
C ILE A 414 -8.24 2.97 -2.32
N PRO A 415 -9.02 3.10 -1.23
CA PRO A 415 -9.63 1.98 -0.55
C PRO A 415 -10.90 1.54 -1.27
N PHE A 416 -10.74 1.07 -2.52
CA PHE A 416 -11.82 0.82 -3.47
C PHE A 416 -12.97 0.01 -2.86
N THR A 417 -12.64 -1.14 -2.26
CA THR A 417 -13.64 -2.05 -1.65
C THR A 417 -14.39 -1.43 -0.50
N ARG A 418 -13.75 -0.55 0.30
CA ARG A 418 -14.39 0.14 1.42
C ARG A 418 -15.50 1.07 0.94
N HIS A 419 -15.33 1.68 -0.23
CA HIS A 419 -16.32 2.60 -0.78
C HIS A 419 -17.57 1.89 -1.31
N PHE A 420 -17.46 0.66 -1.79
CA PHE A 420 -18.61 -0.11 -2.32
C PHE A 420 -19.13 -1.18 -1.35
N TYR A 421 -18.58 -1.22 -0.13
CA TYR A 421 -19.05 -2.14 0.91
C TYR A 421 -20.43 -1.71 1.40
N GLU A 422 -21.42 -2.57 1.20
CA GLU A 422 -22.73 -2.47 1.82
C GLU A 422 -22.77 -3.44 3.01
N TYR A 423 -23.03 -2.92 4.21
CA TYR A 423 -23.16 -3.75 5.39
C TYR A 423 -24.40 -4.64 5.25
N VAL A 424 -24.18 -5.95 5.24
CA VAL A 424 -25.25 -6.94 5.30
C VAL A 424 -25.33 -7.42 6.75
N PRO A 425 -26.36 -7.04 7.52
CA PRO A 425 -26.53 -7.57 8.86
C PRO A 425 -26.64 -9.10 8.82
N PRO A 426 -26.07 -9.81 9.80
CA PRO A 426 -26.28 -11.25 9.91
C PRO A 426 -27.79 -11.53 10.02
N ARG A 427 -28.24 -12.61 9.38
CA ARG A 427 -29.64 -13.04 9.48
C ARG A 427 -29.99 -13.31 10.95
N PRO A 428 -31.24 -13.04 11.39
CA PRO A 428 -31.70 -13.41 12.72
C PRO A 428 -31.49 -14.92 12.98
N LEU A 429 -31.18 -15.28 14.22
CA LEU A 429 -30.94 -16.68 14.62
C LEU A 429 -32.18 -17.55 14.36
N GLU A 430 -33.37 -16.97 14.55
CA GLU A 430 -34.66 -17.65 14.38
C GLU A 430 -34.88 -18.11 12.93
N GLU A 431 -34.40 -17.34 11.93
CA GLU A 431 -34.46 -17.73 10.52
C GLU A 431 -33.48 -18.85 10.20
N ILE A 432 -32.29 -18.83 10.82
CA ILE A 432 -31.28 -19.87 10.65
C ILE A 432 -31.79 -21.20 11.23
N ASP A 433 -32.38 -21.17 12.42
CA ASP A 433 -32.92 -22.35 13.09
C ASP A 433 -34.09 -22.96 12.30
N ALA A 434 -35.01 -22.13 11.78
CA ALA A 434 -36.12 -22.60 10.95
C ALA A 434 -35.65 -23.28 9.65
N GLU A 435 -34.65 -22.70 8.97
CA GLU A 435 -34.04 -23.33 7.78
C GLU A 435 -33.30 -24.63 8.13
N LEU A 436 -32.60 -24.66 9.26
CA LEU A 436 -31.88 -25.85 9.71
C LEU A 436 -32.85 -27.00 9.98
N ASP A 437 -33.97 -26.72 10.66
CA ASP A 437 -35.04 -27.68 10.89
C ASP A 437 -35.65 -28.19 9.58
N GLU A 438 -35.84 -27.31 8.59
CA GLU A 438 -36.32 -27.70 7.27
C GLU A 438 -35.34 -28.64 6.55
N VAL A 439 -34.05 -28.28 6.55
CA VAL A 439 -32.99 -29.11 5.95
C VAL A 439 -32.86 -30.45 6.66
N LEU A 440 -32.87 -30.46 7.98
CA LEU A 440 -32.85 -31.69 8.79
C LEU A 440 -34.10 -32.55 8.51
N GLY A 441 -35.27 -31.93 8.34
CA GLY A 441 -36.50 -32.60 7.93
C GLY A 441 -36.35 -33.29 6.57
N ARG A 442 -35.80 -32.59 5.57
CA ARG A 442 -35.53 -33.15 4.23
C ARG A 442 -34.52 -34.30 4.29
N ILE A 443 -33.47 -34.21 5.11
CA ILE A 443 -32.48 -35.27 5.29
C ILE A 443 -33.11 -36.50 5.95
N ARG A 444 -33.92 -36.31 7.00
CA ARG A 444 -34.64 -37.40 7.68
C ARG A 444 -35.58 -38.13 6.72
N ALA A 445 -36.36 -37.40 5.92
CA ALA A 445 -37.24 -38.00 4.92
C ALA A 445 -36.49 -38.86 3.88
N ARG A 446 -35.34 -38.38 3.37
CA ARG A 446 -34.50 -39.17 2.45
C ARG A 446 -33.88 -40.40 3.10
N LEU A 447 -33.49 -40.32 4.36
CA LEU A 447 -32.94 -41.47 5.09
C LEU A 447 -34.00 -42.55 5.36
N GLU A 448 -35.26 -42.18 5.52
CA GLU A 448 -36.37 -43.13 5.62
C GLU A 448 -36.71 -43.78 4.29
N GLU A 449 -36.62 -43.06 3.18
CA GLU A 449 -36.80 -43.63 1.82
C GLU A 449 -35.75 -44.67 1.46
N VAL A 450 -34.51 -44.54 1.97
CA VAL A 450 -33.40 -45.50 1.75
C VAL A 450 -33.51 -46.74 2.65
N LYS A 451 -34.30 -46.69 3.72
CA LYS A 451 -34.52 -47.82 4.64
C LYS A 451 -35.66 -48.75 4.21
N LYS A 452 -36.47 -48.38 3.22
CA LYS A 452 -37.43 -49.25 2.55
C LYS A 452 -36.78 -49.89 1.33
#